data_AF-A0ABC8M2T3-F1
#
_entry.id   AF-A0ABC8M2T3-F1
#
_cell.length_a   1.000
_cell.length_b   1.000
_cell.length_c   1.000
_cell.angle_alpha   90.00
_cell.angle_beta   90.00
_cell.angle_gamma   90.00
#
_symmetry.space_group_name_H-M   'P 1'
#
loop_
_entity.id
_entity.type
_entity.pdbx_description
1 polymer ?
#
loop_
_entity_poly.entity_id
_entity_poly.type
_entity_poly.pdbx_seq_one_letter_code
_entity_poly.pdbx_strand_id
1 'polypeptide(L)'
;MESQTTSGNPTPSDTRRWWWSRPITTLDLSDDHDPTIKESAIFIAPFLAAFSTTFTIYLILLIIDKAHSRCHAKFSIQSITVSPSFSSSTCHVDFLVKNPNSRYSIYYDVGDASVRFGNLTIDVFNIIPKRNYRDHTAFSLDFVAGEVNGTDVVSQELYIKLRGKHKRYVASTEAGHFDVRCQNLTRSHENIEKIKCYSFFTRLKKLVY
;
A
#
# COMPACT_ATOMS: atom_id res chain seq x y z
N MET A 1 -58.65 20.00 63.64
CA MET A 1 -59.40 19.02 62.83
C MET A 1 -59.48 19.56 61.42
N GLU A 2 -58.81 18.88 60.49
CA GLU A 2 -59.10 18.64 59.05
C GLU A 2 -59.92 19.66 58.24
N SER A 3 -59.78 19.81 56.92
CA SER A 3 -58.79 19.48 55.89
C SER A 3 -59.42 20.06 54.59
N GLN A 4 -58.60 20.20 53.54
CA GLN A 4 -58.88 20.72 52.20
C GLN A 4 -60.04 19.95 51.49
N THR A 5 -60.61 20.33 50.33
CA THR A 5 -59.93 20.45 49.02
C THR A 5 -60.90 20.79 47.86
N THR A 6 -60.32 21.38 46.79
CA THR A 6 -60.66 21.25 45.34
C THR A 6 -61.81 22.11 44.76
N SER A 7 -61.80 22.60 43.52
CA SER A 7 -60.95 22.27 42.36
C SER A 7 -60.96 23.41 41.34
N GLY A 8 -59.78 23.85 40.92
CA GLY A 8 -59.58 24.68 39.75
C GLY A 8 -59.29 23.84 38.51
N ASN A 9 -59.68 24.36 37.34
CA ASN A 9 -59.03 24.08 36.06
C ASN A 9 -59.22 25.32 35.17
N PRO A 10 -58.19 25.75 34.41
CA PRO A 10 -58.05 25.23 33.04
C PRO A 10 -56.61 24.98 32.54
N THR A 11 -56.47 23.90 31.76
CA THR A 11 -55.75 23.75 30.46
C THR A 11 -54.22 23.97 30.34
N PRO A 12 -53.46 23.05 29.70
CA PRO A 12 -52.00 23.01 29.73
C PRO A 12 -51.35 23.98 28.74
N SER A 13 -50.34 24.73 29.18
CA SER A 13 -49.43 25.45 28.28
C SER A 13 -48.10 24.68 28.13
N ASP A 14 -48.08 23.89 27.08
CA ASP A 14 -46.94 23.15 26.55
C ASP A 14 -45.85 24.15 26.07
N THR A 15 -44.97 24.61 26.97
CA THR A 15 -43.83 25.46 26.58
C THR A 15 -42.61 24.61 26.24
N ARG A 16 -42.65 24.00 25.05
CA ARG A 16 -41.46 23.46 24.38
C ARG A 16 -40.51 24.62 24.03
N ARG A 17 -39.61 24.97 24.96
CA ARG A 17 -38.51 25.90 24.69
C ARG A 17 -37.46 25.19 23.85
N TRP A 18 -37.33 25.63 22.60
CA TRP A 18 -36.36 25.13 21.64
C TRP A 18 -34.94 25.50 22.09
N TRP A 19 -33.99 24.57 21.93
CA TRP A 19 -32.61 24.66 22.44
C TRP A 19 -31.81 25.86 21.94
N TRP A 20 -32.20 26.49 20.84
CA TRP A 20 -31.62 27.73 20.30
C TRP A 20 -32.17 29.03 20.91
N SER A 21 -33.15 28.95 21.82
CA SER A 21 -33.78 30.13 22.43
C SER A 21 -33.09 30.57 23.72
N ARG A 22 -31.95 29.98 24.08
CA ARG A 22 -31.16 30.43 25.23
C ARG A 22 -30.40 31.69 24.81
N PRO A 23 -30.51 32.80 25.57
CA PRO A 23 -29.67 33.96 25.31
C PRO A 23 -28.21 33.52 25.38
N ILE A 24 -27.45 33.83 24.33
CA ILE A 24 -25.99 33.73 24.36
C ILE A 24 -25.56 34.64 25.49
N THR A 25 -25.00 34.07 26.55
CA THR A 25 -24.41 34.85 27.63
C THR A 25 -23.29 35.68 27.01
N THR A 26 -23.56 36.96 26.75
CA THR A 26 -22.54 37.94 26.41
C THR A 26 -21.67 38.06 27.65
N LEU A 27 -20.44 37.52 27.59
CA LEU A 27 -19.42 37.80 28.58
C LEU A 27 -19.23 39.33 28.61
N ASP A 28 -19.49 39.94 29.77
CA ASP A 28 -19.16 41.34 30.01
C ASP A 28 -17.64 41.47 29.85
N LEU A 29 -17.25 42.15 28.77
CA LEU A 29 -15.87 42.50 28.48
C LEU A 29 -15.52 43.76 29.30
N SER A 30 -15.50 43.63 30.62
CA SER A 30 -15.10 44.71 31.53
C SER A 30 -14.50 44.14 32.81
N ASP A 31 -13.31 43.57 32.70
CA ASP A 31 -12.30 43.73 33.74
C ASP A 31 -10.93 43.36 33.16
N ASP A 32 -9.93 44.15 33.51
CA ASP A 32 -8.50 43.99 33.18
C ASP A 32 -7.92 42.81 33.99
N HIS A 33 -8.58 41.65 33.91
CA HIS A 33 -8.27 40.47 34.71
C HIS A 33 -7.41 39.52 33.89
N ASP A 34 -6.17 39.30 34.36
CA ASP A 34 -5.31 38.24 33.83
C ASP A 34 -6.05 36.90 33.92
N PRO A 35 -6.19 36.15 32.81
CA PRO A 35 -6.98 34.93 32.78
C PRO A 35 -6.41 33.92 33.78
N THR A 36 -7.29 33.38 34.62
CA THR A 36 -6.90 32.34 35.58
C THR A 36 -6.39 31.12 34.81
N ILE A 37 -5.44 30.35 35.37
CA ILE A 37 -4.89 29.14 34.71
C ILE A 37 -5.99 28.20 34.19
N LYS A 38 -7.14 28.14 34.89
CA LYS A 38 -8.32 27.35 34.50
C LYS A 38 -9.03 27.87 33.24
N GLU A 39 -9.14 29.19 33.07
CA GLU A 39 -9.79 29.82 31.92
C GLU A 39 -8.91 29.71 30.67
N SER A 40 -7.59 29.88 30.84
CA SER A 40 -6.60 29.60 29.80
C SER A 40 -6.64 28.13 29.36
N ALA A 41 -6.82 27.19 30.29
CA ALA A 41 -6.93 25.77 29.98
C ALA A 41 -8.18 25.44 29.14
N ILE A 42 -9.31 26.10 29.37
CA ILE A 42 -10.54 25.93 28.55
C ILE A 42 -10.31 26.38 27.11
N PHE A 43 -9.53 27.45 26.91
CA PHE A 43 -9.18 27.94 25.56
C PHE A 43 -8.19 27.02 24.83
N ILE A 44 -7.23 26.42 25.57
CA ILE A 44 -6.16 25.58 24.99
C ILE A 44 -6.61 24.13 24.79
N ALA A 45 -7.51 23.61 25.63
CA ALA A 45 -7.96 22.22 25.59
C ALA A 45 -8.49 21.75 24.21
N PRO A 46 -9.30 22.53 23.46
CA PRO A 46 -9.73 22.16 22.12
C PRO A 46 -8.56 22.01 21.13
N PHE A 47 -7.54 22.88 21.22
CA PHE A 47 -6.35 22.82 20.36
C PHE A 47 -5.50 21.58 20.66
N LEU A 48 -5.30 21.26 21.95
CA LEU A 48 -4.58 20.05 22.35
C LEU A 48 -5.34 18.78 21.95
N ALA A 49 -6.66 18.76 22.12
CA ALA A 49 -7.50 17.65 21.70
C ALA A 49 -7.45 17.45 20.17
N ALA A 50 -7.54 18.54 19.40
CA ALA A 50 -7.41 18.50 17.94
C ALA A 50 -6.03 17.98 17.52
N PHE A 51 -4.94 18.52 18.10
CA PHE A 51 -3.58 18.08 17.81
C PHE A 51 -3.35 16.61 18.14
N SER A 52 -3.81 16.16 19.31
CA SER A 52 -3.74 14.75 19.73
C SER A 52 -4.50 13.84 18.76
N THR A 53 -5.69 14.26 18.32
CA THR A 53 -6.50 13.52 17.37
C THR A 53 -5.82 13.43 16.01
N THR A 54 -5.29 14.54 15.48
CA THR A 54 -4.55 14.57 14.22
C THR A 54 -3.31 13.69 14.29
N PHE A 55 -2.55 13.77 15.37
CA PHE A 55 -1.37 12.93 15.59
C PHE A 55 -1.74 11.45 15.66
N THR A 56 -2.83 11.10 16.34
CA THR A 56 -3.33 9.72 16.42
C THR A 56 -3.73 9.19 15.03
N ILE A 57 -4.47 9.97 14.25
CA ILE A 57 -4.84 9.62 12.87
C ILE A 57 -3.58 9.43 12.01
N TYR A 58 -2.61 10.34 12.13
CA TYR A 58 -1.34 10.25 11.42
C TYR A 58 -0.60 8.93 11.73
N LEU A 59 -0.51 8.55 13.01
CA LEU A 59 0.10 7.28 13.42
C LEU A 59 -0.66 6.06 12.88
N ILE A 60 -2.00 6.06 12.94
CA ILE A 60 -2.83 4.99 12.40
C ILE A 60 -2.55 4.82 10.89
N LEU A 61 -2.52 5.91 10.13
CA LEU A 61 -2.22 5.88 8.71
C LEU A 61 -0.82 5.34 8.41
N LEU A 62 0.19 5.66 9.24
CA LEU A 62 1.53 5.08 9.12
C LEU A 62 1.56 3.58 9.39
N ILE A 63 0.79 3.11 10.38
CA ILE A 63 0.68 1.68 10.69
C ILE A 63 0.01 0.94 9.52
N ILE A 64 -1.09 1.49 8.99
CA ILE A 64 -1.77 0.94 7.81
C ILE A 64 -0.82 0.90 6.61
N ASP A 65 -0.05 1.97 6.38
CA ASP A 65 0.94 2.01 5.30
C ASP A 65 2.01 0.91 5.44
N LYS A 66 2.49 0.69 6.67
CA LYS A 66 3.44 -0.38 6.98
C LYS A 66 2.83 -1.77 6.81
N ALA A 67 1.56 -1.95 7.18
CA ALA A 67 0.83 -3.20 6.99
C ALA A 67 0.56 -3.49 5.52
N HIS A 68 0.06 -2.50 4.77
CA HIS A 68 -0.15 -2.59 3.32
C HIS A 68 1.16 -2.81 2.56
N SER A 69 2.26 -2.26 3.08
CA SER A 69 3.59 -2.50 2.53
C SER A 69 4.06 -3.94 2.66
N ARG A 70 3.37 -4.78 3.46
CA ARG A 70 3.60 -6.23 3.53
C ARG A 70 2.66 -7.03 2.62
N CYS A 71 1.57 -6.43 2.13
CA CYS A 71 0.71 -7.02 1.11
C CYS A 71 1.33 -6.79 -0.27
N HIS A 72 2.34 -7.61 -0.58
CA HIS A 72 3.07 -7.53 -1.85
C HIS A 72 2.26 -8.11 -3.00
N ALA A 73 2.45 -7.54 -4.19
CA ALA A 73 1.95 -8.09 -5.44
C ALA A 73 2.47 -9.53 -5.59
N LYS A 74 1.59 -10.51 -5.79
CA LYS A 74 2.00 -11.91 -5.91
C LYS A 74 2.34 -12.21 -7.36
N PHE A 75 3.55 -12.68 -7.60
CA PHE A 75 3.98 -13.09 -8.93
C PHE A 75 3.81 -14.61 -9.06
N SER A 76 3.36 -15.04 -10.23
CA SER A 76 3.23 -16.45 -10.59
C SER A 76 3.66 -16.60 -12.04
N ILE A 77 4.35 -17.69 -12.35
CA ILE A 77 4.71 -18.02 -13.73
C ILE A 77 3.55 -18.76 -14.36
N GLN A 78 3.08 -18.28 -15.52
CA GLN A 78 2.06 -18.96 -16.32
C GLN A 78 2.68 -19.92 -17.32
N SER A 79 3.73 -19.47 -18.01
CA SER A 79 4.38 -20.22 -19.06
C SER A 79 5.86 -19.84 -19.11
N ILE A 80 6.67 -20.79 -19.57
CA ILE A 80 8.07 -20.59 -19.91
C ILE A 80 8.19 -21.18 -21.31
N THR A 81 8.87 -20.50 -22.21
CA THR A 81 9.17 -21.00 -23.56
C THR A 81 10.65 -20.76 -23.81
N VAL A 82 11.41 -21.82 -24.05
CA VAL A 82 12.83 -21.72 -24.39
C VAL A 82 12.98 -21.98 -25.88
N SER A 83 13.34 -20.95 -26.63
CA SER A 83 13.63 -21.07 -28.06
C SER A 83 15.12 -21.32 -28.23
N PRO A 84 15.54 -22.52 -28.66
CA PRO A 84 16.93 -22.80 -28.96
C PRO A 84 17.34 -22.04 -30.24
N SER A 85 18.44 -21.29 -30.17
CA SER A 85 19.06 -20.67 -31.35
C SER A 85 20.50 -21.15 -31.48
N PHE A 86 21.06 -21.07 -32.70
CA PHE A 86 22.41 -21.56 -33.01
C PHE A 86 23.54 -20.93 -32.18
N SER A 87 23.34 -19.74 -31.61
CA SER A 87 24.35 -19.00 -30.82
C SER A 87 24.00 -18.81 -29.35
N SER A 88 22.71 -18.74 -29.00
CA SER A 88 22.25 -18.54 -27.62
C SER A 88 20.77 -18.89 -27.50
N SER A 89 20.37 -19.65 -26.48
CA SER A 89 18.94 -19.87 -26.24
C SER A 89 18.26 -18.60 -25.73
N THR A 90 17.07 -18.29 -26.22
CA THR A 90 16.24 -17.22 -25.66
C THR A 90 15.14 -17.82 -24.80
N CYS A 91 14.91 -17.27 -23.63
CA CYS A 91 13.84 -17.66 -22.72
C CYS A 91 12.76 -16.58 -22.70
N HIS A 92 11.52 -16.98 -22.98
CA HIS A 92 10.31 -16.19 -22.88
C HIS A 92 9.53 -16.67 -21.67
N VAL A 93 9.28 -15.81 -20.69
CA VAL A 93 8.55 -16.17 -19.47
C VAL A 93 7.33 -15.28 -19.32
N ASP A 94 6.16 -15.91 -19.16
CA ASP A 94 4.92 -15.23 -18.87
C ASP A 94 4.67 -15.17 -17.37
N PHE A 95 4.53 -13.95 -16.85
CA PHE A 95 4.18 -13.68 -15.47
C PHE A 95 2.75 -13.21 -15.34
N LEU A 96 2.06 -13.79 -14.36
CA LEU A 96 0.81 -13.29 -13.82
C LEU A 96 1.05 -12.66 -12.46
N VAL A 97 0.74 -11.38 -12.36
CA VAL A 97 0.82 -10.57 -11.15
C VAL A 97 -0.58 -10.43 -10.57
N LYS A 98 -0.84 -11.13 -9.47
CA LYS A 98 -2.11 -11.09 -8.76
C LYS A 98 -2.07 -10.02 -7.66
N ASN A 99 -3.13 -9.23 -7.60
CA ASN A 99 -3.38 -8.25 -6.55
C ASN A 99 -2.19 -7.28 -6.36
N PRO A 100 -1.76 -6.55 -7.40
CA PRO A 100 -0.93 -5.39 -7.17
C PRO A 100 -1.79 -4.40 -6.38
N ASN A 101 -1.51 -4.26 -5.07
CA ASN A 101 -2.16 -3.25 -4.25
C ASN A 101 -2.10 -1.90 -4.99
N SER A 102 -3.23 -1.21 -5.12
CA SER A 102 -3.38 0.02 -5.93
C SER A 102 -2.41 1.14 -5.57
N ARG A 103 -1.76 1.02 -4.41
CA ARG A 103 -0.69 1.93 -3.94
C ARG A 103 0.67 1.63 -4.53
N TYR A 104 0.84 0.51 -5.20
CA TYR A 104 2.07 0.18 -5.89
C TYR A 104 1.92 0.34 -7.40
N SER A 105 2.94 0.90 -8.02
CA SER A 105 3.08 0.95 -9.46
C SER A 105 4.36 0.21 -9.84
N ILE A 106 4.25 -0.70 -10.80
CA ILE A 106 5.37 -1.46 -11.36
C ILE A 106 5.64 -0.90 -12.76
N TYR A 107 6.90 -0.64 -13.06
CA TYR A 107 7.34 -0.20 -14.39
C TYR A 107 7.88 -1.40 -15.17
N TYR A 108 7.55 -1.46 -16.46
CA TYR A 108 7.83 -2.60 -17.34
C TYR A 108 8.77 -2.19 -18.50
N ASP A 109 9.64 -1.21 -18.27
CA ASP A 109 10.61 -0.78 -19.27
C ASP A 109 11.90 -1.61 -19.14
N VAL A 110 12.55 -1.90 -20.27
CA VAL A 110 13.76 -2.76 -20.31
C VAL A 110 14.87 -2.21 -19.41
N GLY A 111 15.10 -0.89 -19.41
CA GLY A 111 16.10 -0.24 -18.55
C GLY A 111 15.73 -0.17 -17.07
N ASP A 112 14.48 -0.50 -16.72
CA ASP A 112 13.95 -0.48 -15.36
C ASP A 112 13.91 -1.88 -14.72
N ALA A 113 14.45 -2.89 -15.41
CA ALA A 113 14.47 -4.26 -14.95
C ALA A 113 15.88 -4.87 -14.97
N SER A 114 16.15 -5.80 -14.06
CA SER A 114 17.35 -6.64 -14.10
C SER A 114 17.00 -8.07 -13.76
N VAL A 115 17.54 -9.02 -14.50
CA VAL A 115 17.26 -10.44 -14.32
C VAL A 115 18.55 -11.19 -14.00
N ARG A 116 18.45 -12.13 -13.05
CA ARG A 116 19.50 -13.09 -12.77
C ARG A 116 18.90 -14.49 -12.79
N PHE A 117 19.61 -15.41 -13.40
CA PHE A 117 19.22 -16.82 -13.46
C PHE A 117 20.35 -17.64 -12.84
N GLY A 118 20.05 -18.28 -11.72
CA GLY A 118 21.05 -18.78 -10.79
C GLY A 118 22.00 -17.67 -10.36
N ASN A 119 23.29 -17.87 -10.64
CA ASN A 119 24.34 -16.89 -10.32
C ASN A 119 24.64 -15.91 -11.46
N LEU A 120 24.09 -16.12 -12.65
CA LEU A 120 24.38 -15.33 -13.83
C LEU A 120 23.42 -14.14 -13.92
N THR A 121 23.99 -12.95 -14.13
CA THR A 121 23.19 -11.78 -14.53
C THR A 121 22.95 -11.87 -16.03
N ILE A 122 21.71 -11.73 -16.45
CA ILE A 122 21.32 -11.90 -17.84
C ILE A 122 20.73 -10.61 -18.36
N ASP A 123 21.07 -10.29 -19.61
CA ASP A 123 20.49 -9.17 -20.32
C ASP A 123 19.03 -9.45 -20.67
N VAL A 124 18.17 -8.56 -20.18
CA VAL A 124 16.77 -8.47 -20.58
C VAL A 124 16.73 -7.63 -21.84
N PHE A 125 16.18 -8.19 -22.91
CA PHE A 125 16.03 -7.43 -24.15
C PHE A 125 14.59 -6.97 -24.38
N ASN A 126 13.62 -7.56 -23.70
CA ASN A 126 12.23 -7.17 -23.89
C ASN A 126 11.35 -7.46 -22.66
N ILE A 127 10.45 -6.52 -22.37
CA ILE A 127 9.39 -6.67 -21.38
C ILE A 127 8.11 -6.18 -22.02
N ILE A 128 7.15 -7.08 -22.19
CA ILE A 128 5.88 -6.77 -22.82
C ILE A 128 4.79 -6.78 -21.75
N PRO A 129 4.24 -5.62 -21.36
CA PRO A 129 3.06 -5.59 -20.51
C PRO A 129 1.86 -6.18 -21.28
N LYS A 130 1.21 -7.18 -20.70
CA LYS A 130 0.00 -7.79 -21.24
C LYS A 130 -1.23 -7.13 -20.62
N ARG A 131 -2.17 -6.69 -21.46
CA ARG A 131 -3.43 -6.09 -21.01
C ARG A 131 -4.25 -7.15 -20.27
N ASN A 132 -4.64 -6.89 -19.03
CA ASN A 132 -5.28 -7.92 -18.22
C ASN A 132 -6.38 -7.35 -17.29
N TYR A 133 -7.25 -8.25 -16.81
CA TYR A 133 -8.52 -7.97 -16.12
C TYR A 133 -8.38 -7.19 -14.80
N ARG A 134 -9.50 -6.66 -14.28
CA ARG A 134 -9.61 -5.70 -13.15
C ARG A 134 -8.67 -5.93 -11.94
N ASP A 135 -8.33 -7.18 -11.61
CA ASP A 135 -7.55 -7.52 -10.39
C ASP A 135 -6.19 -8.19 -10.67
N HIS A 136 -5.83 -8.38 -11.94
CA HIS A 136 -4.63 -9.09 -12.37
C HIS A 136 -3.89 -8.29 -13.43
N THR A 137 -2.58 -8.17 -13.30
CA THR A 137 -1.72 -7.67 -14.37
C THR A 137 -0.86 -8.82 -14.87
N ALA A 138 -0.51 -8.83 -16.15
CA ALA A 138 0.41 -9.82 -16.68
C ALA A 138 1.49 -9.11 -17.48
N PHE A 139 2.66 -9.72 -17.57
CA PHE A 139 3.72 -9.27 -18.44
C PHE A 139 4.53 -10.47 -18.91
N SER A 140 5.15 -10.32 -20.07
CA SER A 140 6.12 -11.27 -20.60
C SER A 140 7.51 -10.69 -20.48
N LEU A 141 8.47 -11.56 -20.23
CA LEU A 141 9.88 -11.21 -20.08
C LEU A 141 10.70 -12.08 -21.02
N ASP A 142 11.48 -11.43 -21.88
CA ASP A 142 12.42 -12.10 -22.78
C ASP A 142 13.87 -11.83 -22.35
N PHE A 143 14.63 -12.90 -22.17
CA PHE A 143 16.03 -12.83 -21.77
C PHE A 143 16.87 -13.95 -22.40
N VAL A 144 18.19 -13.72 -22.48
CA VAL A 144 19.12 -14.70 -23.08
C VAL A 144 19.46 -15.78 -22.06
N ALA A 145 18.97 -17.00 -22.25
CA ALA A 145 19.50 -18.16 -21.54
C ALA A 145 20.85 -18.50 -22.19
N GLY A 146 21.97 -18.25 -21.50
CA GLY A 146 23.33 -18.48 -22.01
C GLY A 146 23.59 -19.92 -22.51
N GLU A 147 24.79 -20.19 -23.04
CA GLU A 147 25.14 -21.54 -23.55
C GLU A 147 24.96 -22.61 -22.47
N VAL A 148 23.97 -23.48 -22.68
CA VAL A 148 23.68 -24.58 -21.75
C VAL A 148 24.38 -25.83 -22.25
N ASN A 149 25.53 -26.15 -21.67
CA ASN A 149 26.12 -27.49 -21.80
C ASN A 149 25.10 -28.51 -21.27
N GLY A 150 24.59 -29.31 -22.19
CA GLY A 150 23.45 -30.18 -21.96
C GLY A 150 23.80 -31.38 -21.09
N THR A 151 23.69 -31.23 -19.78
CA THR A 151 23.52 -32.38 -18.85
C THR A 151 22.80 -32.04 -17.55
N ASP A 152 22.68 -30.77 -17.14
CA ASP A 152 22.36 -30.53 -15.74
C ASP A 152 20.87 -30.28 -15.46
N VAL A 153 20.28 -31.22 -14.72
CA VAL A 153 18.93 -31.19 -14.12
C VAL A 153 18.95 -30.20 -12.94
N VAL A 154 19.35 -28.96 -13.17
CA VAL A 154 19.42 -27.97 -12.10
C VAL A 154 18.12 -27.19 -12.10
N SER A 155 17.35 -27.39 -11.04
CA SER A 155 16.35 -26.43 -10.59
C SER A 155 17.06 -25.10 -10.34
N GLN A 156 16.92 -24.15 -11.26
CA GLN A 156 17.58 -22.86 -11.15
C GLN A 156 16.66 -21.84 -10.48
N GLU A 157 17.24 -20.85 -9.81
CA GLU A 157 16.51 -19.74 -9.18
C GLU A 157 16.48 -18.55 -10.16
N LEU A 158 15.30 -18.03 -10.46
CA LEU A 158 15.13 -16.81 -11.25
C LEU A 158 14.89 -15.63 -10.31
N TYR A 159 15.77 -14.65 -10.37
CA TYR A 159 15.65 -13.40 -9.66
C TYR A 159 15.32 -12.28 -10.66
N ILE A 160 14.27 -11.52 -10.38
CA ILE A 160 13.86 -10.39 -11.20
C ILE A 160 13.75 -9.18 -10.30
N LYS A 161 14.39 -8.10 -10.71
CA LYS A 161 14.24 -6.79 -10.10
C LYS A 161 13.45 -5.92 -11.06
N LEU A 162 12.31 -5.39 -10.61
CA LEU A 162 11.50 -4.47 -11.39
C LEU A 162 11.42 -3.14 -10.66
N ARG A 163 11.63 -2.02 -11.35
CA ARG A 163 11.43 -0.71 -10.75
C ARG A 163 9.97 -0.53 -10.36
N GLY A 164 9.75 0.14 -9.23
CA GLY A 164 8.41 0.45 -8.79
C GLY A 164 8.33 1.71 -7.94
N LYS A 165 7.10 2.13 -7.67
CA LYS A 165 6.77 3.19 -6.73
C LYS A 165 5.73 2.74 -5.72
N HIS A 166 5.82 3.27 -4.51
CA HIS A 166 4.86 3.08 -3.44
C HIS A 166 4.21 4.41 -3.04
N LYS A 167 2.90 4.50 -3.15
CA LYS A 167 2.08 5.66 -2.76
C LYS A 167 1.65 5.54 -1.31
N ARG A 168 2.31 6.31 -0.45
CA ARG A 168 2.03 6.34 0.99
C ARG A 168 0.73 7.08 1.31
N TYR A 169 0.14 6.80 2.48
CA TYR A 169 -1.05 7.52 2.96
C TYR A 169 -0.77 8.99 3.30
N VAL A 170 0.40 9.28 3.86
CA VAL A 170 0.66 10.61 4.45
C VAL A 170 1.94 11.27 3.95
N ALA A 171 2.72 10.56 3.13
CA ALA A 171 4.00 11.07 2.63
C ALA A 171 4.08 10.98 1.10
N SER A 172 5.11 11.61 0.53
CA SER A 172 5.42 11.54 -0.89
C SER A 172 5.56 10.09 -1.37
N THR A 173 5.27 9.87 -2.64
CA THR A 173 5.53 8.61 -3.33
C THR A 173 7.00 8.21 -3.18
N GLU A 174 7.23 6.95 -2.82
CA GLU A 174 8.58 6.40 -2.65
C GLU A 174 8.99 5.62 -3.88
N ALA A 175 10.19 5.89 -4.38
CA ALA A 175 10.82 5.03 -5.37
C ALA A 175 11.38 3.77 -4.70
N GLY A 176 11.32 2.66 -5.41
CA GLY A 176 11.90 1.40 -4.97
C GLY A 176 11.93 0.40 -6.11
N HIS A 177 12.03 -0.86 -5.74
CA HIS A 177 11.99 -1.96 -6.68
C HIS A 177 11.29 -3.17 -6.05
N PHE A 178 10.63 -3.93 -6.90
CA PHE A 178 10.11 -5.25 -6.59
C PHE A 178 11.19 -6.28 -6.87
N ASP A 179 11.53 -7.04 -5.86
CA ASP A 179 12.41 -8.19 -5.96
C ASP A 179 11.54 -9.45 -6.00
N VAL A 180 11.58 -10.15 -7.13
CA VAL A 180 10.83 -11.39 -7.37
C VAL A 180 11.84 -12.54 -7.44
N ARG A 181 11.59 -13.58 -6.67
CA ARG A 181 12.40 -14.80 -6.59
C ARG A 181 11.53 -16.00 -6.90
N CYS A 182 11.82 -16.69 -7.99
CA CYS A 182 11.15 -17.93 -8.36
C CYS A 182 12.13 -19.10 -8.22
N GLN A 183 11.70 -20.14 -7.50
CA GLN A 183 12.50 -21.33 -7.22
C GLN A 183 11.93 -22.55 -7.96
N ASN A 184 12.77 -23.57 -8.14
CA ASN A 184 12.44 -24.82 -8.84
C ASN A 184 12.09 -24.62 -10.32
N LEU A 185 12.77 -23.69 -11.01
CA LEU A 185 12.61 -23.58 -12.46
C LEU A 185 13.29 -24.75 -13.14
N THR A 186 12.49 -25.57 -13.81
CA THR A 186 12.96 -26.65 -14.68
C THR A 186 12.79 -26.26 -16.14
N ARG A 187 13.69 -26.74 -16.99
CA ARG A 187 13.56 -26.60 -18.45
C ARG A 187 12.38 -27.41 -19.00
N SER A 188 12.06 -28.53 -18.36
CA SER A 188 10.82 -29.27 -18.62
C SER A 188 9.64 -28.44 -18.12
N HIS A 189 8.73 -28.11 -19.03
CA HIS A 189 7.48 -27.38 -18.80
C HIS A 189 6.50 -28.13 -17.88
N GLU A 190 6.84 -29.34 -17.43
CA GLU A 190 5.93 -30.26 -16.74
C GLU A 190 5.70 -29.92 -15.26
N ASN A 191 6.41 -28.93 -14.69
CA ASN A 191 6.37 -28.65 -13.25
C ASN A 191 6.09 -27.17 -12.90
N ILE A 192 5.40 -26.40 -13.76
CA ILE A 192 5.08 -24.99 -13.49
C ILE A 192 4.32 -24.83 -12.16
N GLU A 193 3.45 -25.77 -11.81
CA GLU A 193 2.70 -25.76 -10.54
C GLU A 193 3.60 -25.89 -9.29
N LYS A 194 4.81 -26.45 -9.43
CA LYS A 194 5.79 -26.58 -8.34
C LYS A 194 6.68 -25.35 -8.19
N ILE A 195 6.63 -24.42 -9.14
CA ILE A 195 7.41 -23.19 -9.08
C ILE A 195 6.83 -22.29 -8.00
N LYS A 196 7.65 -21.95 -7.01
CA LYS A 196 7.28 -21.01 -5.94
C LYS A 196 7.92 -19.68 -6.22
N CYS A 197 7.10 -18.65 -6.40
CA CYS A 197 7.56 -17.28 -6.54
C CYS A 197 7.24 -16.48 -5.28
N TYR A 198 8.25 -15.81 -4.78
CA TYR A 198 8.19 -14.88 -3.65
C TYR A 198 8.50 -13.49 -4.16
N SER A 199 7.85 -12.49 -3.60
CA SER A 199 8.06 -11.11 -3.99
C SER A 199 8.03 -10.19 -2.77
N PHE A 200 8.88 -9.17 -2.82
CA PHE A 200 8.89 -8.11 -1.82
C PHE A 200 9.27 -6.77 -2.46
N PHE A 201 8.90 -5.68 -1.80
CA PHE A 201 9.24 -4.33 -2.26
C PHE A 201 10.34 -3.75 -1.39
N THR A 202 11.44 -3.37 -2.04
CA THR A 202 12.60 -2.73 -1.40
C THR A 202 12.62 -1.25 -1.75
N ARG A 203 12.59 -0.41 -0.71
CA ARG A 203 12.64 1.06 -0.85
C ARG A 203 14.05 1.49 -1.24
N LEU A 204 14.15 2.41 -2.20
CA LEU A 204 15.43 3.07 -2.48
C LEU A 204 15.76 4.03 -1.34
N LYS A 205 16.94 3.88 -0.75
CA LYS A 205 17.45 4.85 0.21
C LYS A 205 17.70 6.15 -0.54
N LYS A 206 17.03 7.24 -0.15
CA LYS A 206 17.42 8.58 -0.60
C LYS A 206 18.80 8.86 -0.01
N LEU A 207 19.79 9.09 -0.87
CA LEU A 207 21.02 9.73 -0.44
C LEU A 207 20.65 11.18 -0.09
N VAL A 208 20.72 11.50 1.20
CA VAL A 208 20.64 12.89 1.66
C VAL A 208 22.03 13.47 1.41
N TYR A 209 22.12 14.35 0.41
CA TYR A 209 23.29 15.18 0.17
C TYR A 209 23.15 16.48 0.95
#